data_AF-A0A8E0R2D8-F1
#
_entry.id   AF-A0A8E0R2D8-F1
#
_cell.length_a   1.000
_cell.length_b   1.000
_cell.length_c   1.000
_cell.angle_alpha   90.00
_cell.angle_beta   90.00
_cell.angle_gamma   90.00
#
_symmetry.space_group_name_H-M   'P 1'
#
loop_
_entity.id
_entity.type
_entity.pdbx_description
1 polymer ?
#
loop_
_entity_poly.entity_id
_entity_poly.type
_entity_poly.pdbx_seq_one_letter_code
_entity_poly.pdbx_strand_id
1 'polypeptide(L)'
;MKAKRWIAFTLAAAFALSAAAMPVLAAAPALKPGSALEEENDMVSIRIKASGNLVYGSDYKLEVQTTPENTQYLAVVLGTGGEANGYVTLLMSDKIRTLLKMIPLPKKMSQTPDQAEEFNVYSYLKQLIDGNDVSVLLRVADEVVSVMDTIHFYVPQVEQVASGLRLALNLIRKYLPEGAFSRIYLDEQPVDSGNYVAGAVALENGDMNTAGFAMFKIKQKTDGVRMYWAQQAEAPMSAAEAAAFNPAAVLEVDGQVVPTDKVTYTYKKNGSLCSTGSLPTEPGTYVETAEIGGNYSCSKISRNIVVY
;
A
#
# COMPACT_ATOMS: atom_id res chain seq x y z
N MET A 1 -28.10 2.36 -17.11
CA MET A 1 -26.72 2.12 -17.59
C MET A 1 -26.30 3.27 -18.51
N LYS A 2 -25.02 3.66 -18.43
CA LYS A 2 -24.30 4.66 -19.27
C LYS A 2 -24.38 6.13 -18.84
N ALA A 3 -23.59 6.48 -17.83
CA ALA A 3 -22.99 7.80 -17.66
C ALA A 3 -21.74 7.70 -16.76
N LYS A 4 -20.63 7.12 -17.26
CA LYS A 4 -19.36 7.04 -16.52
C LYS A 4 -18.09 7.05 -17.40
N ARG A 5 -18.14 7.63 -18.60
CA ARG A 5 -16.96 7.71 -19.51
C ARG A 5 -16.61 9.14 -19.96
N TRP A 6 -16.75 10.14 -19.10
CA TRP A 6 -16.49 11.55 -19.45
C TRP A 6 -15.42 12.25 -18.60
N ILE A 7 -14.86 11.60 -17.59
CA ILE A 7 -13.85 12.22 -16.70
C ILE A 7 -12.42 12.12 -17.28
N ALA A 8 -12.17 11.18 -18.20
CA ALA A 8 -10.85 11.03 -18.84
C ALA A 8 -10.58 12.07 -19.94
N PHE A 9 -11.62 12.73 -20.48
CA PHE A 9 -11.47 13.67 -21.60
C PHE A 9 -11.28 15.14 -21.17
N THR A 10 -11.59 15.50 -19.91
CA THR A 10 -11.43 16.88 -19.43
C THR A 10 -10.01 17.22 -18.98
N LEU A 11 -9.19 16.23 -18.58
CA LEU A 11 -7.85 16.49 -18.08
C LEU A 11 -6.79 16.69 -19.19
N ALA A 12 -7.04 16.15 -20.39
CA ALA A 12 -6.15 16.33 -21.56
C ALA A 12 -6.38 17.67 -22.29
N ALA A 13 -7.57 18.27 -22.17
CA ALA A 13 -7.90 19.53 -22.84
C ALA A 13 -7.35 20.77 -22.11
N ALA A 14 -7.06 20.68 -20.81
CA ALA A 14 -6.51 21.79 -20.03
C ALA A 14 -5.01 22.05 -20.29
N PHE A 15 -4.26 21.06 -20.81
CA PHE A 15 -2.83 21.19 -21.07
C PHE A 15 -2.46 21.59 -22.52
N ALA A 16 -3.40 21.55 -23.46
CA ALA A 16 -3.12 21.84 -24.87
C ALA A 16 -3.45 23.28 -25.32
N LEU A 17 -4.05 24.12 -24.46
CA LEU A 17 -4.59 25.43 -24.87
C LEU A 17 -3.83 26.68 -24.37
N SER A 18 -2.63 26.55 -23.78
CA SER A 18 -1.80 27.72 -23.45
C SER A 18 -0.72 28.05 -24.50
N ALA A 19 -0.70 27.38 -25.66
CA ALA A 19 0.38 27.51 -26.65
C ALA A 19 0.07 28.43 -27.85
N ALA A 20 -0.99 29.26 -27.80
CA ALA A 20 -1.33 30.12 -28.94
C ALA A 20 -1.90 31.48 -28.52
N ALA A 21 -1.04 32.41 -28.10
CA ALA A 21 -1.29 33.85 -28.23
C ALA A 21 0.02 34.65 -28.06
N MET A 22 0.72 34.91 -29.16
CA MET A 22 1.65 36.04 -29.26
C MET A 22 1.15 36.96 -30.38
N PRO A 23 0.99 38.28 -30.15
CA PRO A 23 0.95 39.26 -31.21
C PRO A 23 2.37 39.60 -31.68
N VAL A 24 2.47 39.85 -32.98
CA VAL A 24 3.62 40.20 -33.82
C VAL A 24 4.44 41.38 -33.30
N LEU A 25 5.77 41.27 -33.29
CA LEU A 25 6.67 42.39 -33.55
C LEU A 25 7.93 41.92 -34.31
N ALA A 26 8.22 42.59 -35.42
CA ALA A 26 9.31 42.31 -36.33
C ALA A 26 10.58 43.12 -36.01
N ALA A 27 11.74 42.49 -36.32
CA ALA A 27 13.05 43.07 -36.68
C ALA A 27 13.94 43.77 -35.63
N ALA A 28 15.04 43.10 -35.23
CA ALA A 28 16.43 43.62 -35.26
C ALA A 28 17.46 42.50 -34.93
N PRO A 29 18.68 42.49 -35.51
CA PRO A 29 19.67 41.43 -35.32
C PRO A 29 20.75 41.73 -34.24
N ALA A 30 21.21 40.64 -33.61
CA ALA A 30 22.52 40.33 -33.01
C ALA A 30 23.20 41.29 -31.99
N LEU A 31 23.36 40.78 -30.76
CA LEU A 31 24.54 41.01 -29.89
C LEU A 31 24.75 39.78 -28.98
N LYS A 32 25.86 39.04 -29.17
CA LYS A 32 26.57 38.30 -28.11
C LYS A 32 27.64 39.26 -27.54
N PRO A 33 28.19 39.14 -26.31
CA PRO A 33 28.28 37.94 -25.46
C PRO A 33 28.05 38.19 -23.94
N GLY A 34 27.78 37.12 -23.20
CA GLY A 34 27.81 37.13 -21.73
C GLY A 34 27.28 35.81 -21.20
N SER A 35 28.16 34.98 -20.66
CA SER A 35 27.84 33.74 -19.95
C SER A 35 26.97 34.04 -18.73
N ALA A 36 25.65 34.05 -18.93
CA ALA A 36 24.68 33.82 -17.87
C ALA A 36 24.29 32.36 -17.98
N LEU A 37 24.48 31.64 -16.88
CA LEU A 37 24.04 30.26 -16.71
C LEU A 37 22.57 30.18 -17.12
N GLU A 38 22.29 29.54 -18.25
CA GLU A 38 21.00 28.91 -18.48
C GLU A 38 20.89 27.83 -17.40
N GLU A 39 20.35 28.17 -16.23
CA GLU A 39 19.60 27.18 -15.45
C GLU A 39 18.43 26.77 -16.34
N GLU A 40 18.68 25.81 -17.23
CA GLU A 40 17.64 25.00 -17.84
C GLU A 40 16.83 24.45 -16.67
N ASN A 41 15.57 24.89 -16.55
CA ASN A 41 14.57 24.23 -15.70
C ASN A 41 14.35 22.84 -16.30
N ASP A 42 15.27 21.92 -16.03
CA ASP A 42 15.15 20.52 -16.43
C ASP A 42 13.86 19.98 -15.82
N MET A 43 12.94 19.55 -16.69
CA MET A 43 11.64 19.05 -16.30
C MET A 43 11.83 17.82 -15.39
N VAL A 44 11.59 18.02 -14.10
CA VAL A 44 11.63 16.94 -13.13
C VAL A 44 10.56 15.91 -13.50
N SER A 45 10.89 14.62 -13.52
CA SER A 45 9.93 13.53 -13.73
C SER A 45 10.08 12.47 -12.65
N ILE A 46 8.96 11.90 -12.21
CA ILE A 46 8.95 10.77 -11.27
C ILE A 46 8.21 9.59 -11.89
N ARG A 47 8.85 8.43 -11.86
CA ARG A 47 8.27 7.17 -12.31
C ARG A 47 8.38 6.11 -11.22
N ILE A 48 7.24 5.58 -10.81
CA ILE A 48 7.18 4.48 -9.84
C ILE A 48 7.13 3.17 -10.63
N LYS A 49 8.04 2.24 -10.34
CA LYS A 49 8.14 0.93 -10.97
C LYS A 49 8.17 -0.16 -9.90
N ALA A 50 7.30 -1.16 -10.04
CA ALA A 50 7.40 -2.38 -9.26
C ALA A 50 8.14 -3.42 -10.12
N SER A 51 9.40 -3.70 -9.75
CA SER A 51 10.32 -4.58 -10.47
C SER A 51 10.40 -5.95 -9.80
N GLY A 52 10.55 -7.02 -10.59
CA GLY A 52 10.61 -8.39 -10.08
C GLY A 52 9.29 -9.15 -10.20
N ASN A 53 9.18 -10.28 -9.48
CA ASN A 53 7.98 -11.10 -9.51
C ASN A 53 6.94 -10.58 -8.51
N LEU A 54 5.88 -9.94 -9.00
CA LEU A 54 4.79 -9.40 -8.17
C LEU A 54 3.84 -10.50 -7.71
N VAL A 55 4.36 -11.43 -6.91
CA VAL A 55 3.64 -12.52 -6.27
C VAL A 55 3.97 -12.49 -4.78
N TYR A 56 2.99 -12.72 -3.93
CA TYR A 56 3.17 -12.80 -2.48
C TYR A 56 4.31 -13.77 -2.11
N GLY A 57 5.21 -13.32 -1.24
CA GLY A 57 6.39 -14.08 -0.81
C GLY A 57 7.54 -14.14 -1.82
N SER A 58 7.47 -13.37 -2.92
CA SER A 58 8.58 -13.21 -3.86
C SER A 58 9.38 -11.93 -3.58
N ASP A 59 10.64 -11.92 -3.98
CA ASP A 59 11.51 -10.74 -3.93
C ASP A 59 11.20 -9.77 -5.08
N TYR A 60 10.23 -8.89 -4.88
CA TYR A 60 10.03 -7.72 -5.73
C TYR A 60 10.55 -6.47 -5.04
N LYS A 61 10.83 -5.44 -5.85
CA LYS A 61 11.26 -4.13 -5.37
C LYS A 61 10.40 -3.03 -5.96
N LEU A 62 9.88 -2.18 -5.10
CA LEU A 62 9.26 -0.92 -5.52
C LEU A 62 10.33 0.16 -5.63
N GLU A 63 10.53 0.67 -6.82
CA GLU A 63 11.52 1.68 -7.14
C GLU A 63 10.85 2.98 -7.58
N VAL A 64 11.33 4.10 -7.06
CA VAL A 64 10.94 5.43 -7.51
C VAL A 64 12.12 6.01 -8.27
N GLN A 65 11.98 6.07 -9.60
CA GLN A 65 12.99 6.62 -10.49
C GLN A 65 12.67 8.09 -10.73
N THR A 66 13.67 8.96 -10.56
CA THR A 66 13.56 10.38 -10.82
C THR A 66 14.48 10.78 -11.96
N THR A 67 14.08 11.81 -12.70
CA THR A 67 14.96 12.51 -13.63
C THR A 67 14.81 14.00 -13.36
N PRO A 68 15.86 14.74 -12.96
CA PRO A 68 17.23 14.29 -12.73
C PRO A 68 17.40 13.16 -11.69
N GLU A 69 18.48 12.38 -11.80
CA GLU A 69 18.79 11.37 -10.78
C GLU A 69 19.09 12.06 -9.45
N ASN A 70 18.61 11.47 -8.34
CA ASN A 70 18.72 12.01 -6.98
C ASN A 70 17.83 13.22 -6.66
N THR A 71 16.78 13.50 -7.43
CA THR A 71 15.75 14.46 -7.03
C THR A 71 15.15 14.03 -5.68
N GLN A 72 14.98 14.99 -4.78
CA GLN A 72 14.29 14.74 -3.51
C GLN A 72 12.81 14.42 -3.78
N TYR A 73 12.32 13.32 -3.24
CA TYR A 73 10.92 12.93 -3.38
C TYR A 73 10.33 12.37 -2.10
N LEU A 74 9.02 12.48 -2.00
CA LEU A 74 8.19 11.69 -1.09
C LEU A 74 7.18 10.90 -1.92
N ALA A 75 7.10 9.60 -1.65
CA ALA A 75 6.15 8.69 -2.27
C ALA A 75 5.25 8.04 -1.23
N VAL A 76 4.06 7.65 -1.66
CA VAL A 76 3.03 7.03 -0.85
C VAL A 76 2.51 5.84 -1.63
N VAL A 77 2.35 4.71 -0.95
CA VAL A 77 1.75 3.52 -1.52
C VAL A 77 0.57 3.12 -0.65
N LEU A 78 -0.58 2.90 -1.30
CA LEU A 78 -1.86 2.59 -0.69
C LEU A 78 -2.35 1.26 -1.24
N GLY A 79 -2.59 0.30 -0.36
CA GLY A 79 -3.27 -0.92 -0.70
C GLY A 79 -4.79 -0.73 -0.69
N THR A 80 -5.44 -1.05 -1.80
CA THR A 80 -6.83 -0.68 -2.12
C THR A 80 -7.74 -1.89 -2.36
N GLY A 81 -7.20 -3.11 -2.25
CA GLY A 81 -8.00 -4.33 -2.40
C GLY A 81 -7.18 -5.60 -2.19
N GLY A 82 -7.86 -6.70 -1.90
CA GLY A 82 -7.19 -7.92 -1.43
C GLY A 82 -6.78 -7.79 0.04
N GLU A 83 -5.74 -8.53 0.45
CA GLU A 83 -5.15 -8.41 1.79
C GLU A 83 -4.38 -7.11 1.97
N ALA A 84 -3.94 -6.50 0.86
CA ALA A 84 -3.34 -5.18 0.87
C ALA A 84 -4.29 -4.07 1.36
N ASN A 85 -5.60 -4.31 1.43
CA ASN A 85 -6.55 -3.27 1.79
C ASN A 85 -6.27 -2.73 3.20
N GLY A 86 -6.02 -1.42 3.31
CA GLY A 86 -5.60 -0.81 4.58
C GLY A 86 -4.09 -0.64 4.73
N TYR A 87 -3.27 -1.22 3.86
CA TYR A 87 -1.83 -1.00 3.87
C TYR A 87 -1.50 0.42 3.40
N VAL A 88 -0.69 1.15 4.16
CA VAL A 88 -0.16 2.45 3.76
C VAL A 88 1.34 2.50 4.07
N THR A 89 2.16 2.95 3.13
CA THR A 89 3.58 3.23 3.41
C THR A 89 4.02 4.55 2.80
N LEU A 90 4.86 5.27 3.52
CA LEU A 90 5.54 6.48 3.07
C LEU A 90 6.98 6.13 2.70
N LEU A 91 7.38 6.43 1.47
CA LEU A 91 8.72 6.16 0.95
C LEU A 91 9.43 7.48 0.73
N MET A 92 10.62 7.65 1.30
CA MET A 92 11.40 8.88 1.16
C MET A 92 12.64 8.65 0.30
N SER A 93 13.03 9.68 -0.45
CA SER A 93 14.34 9.67 -1.10
C SER A 93 15.49 9.53 -0.10
N ASP A 94 16.60 8.92 -0.52
CA ASP A 94 17.77 8.71 0.34
C ASP A 94 18.36 10.01 0.88
N LYS A 95 18.25 11.12 0.13
CA LYS A 95 18.63 12.45 0.60
C LYS A 95 17.84 12.87 1.84
N ILE A 96 16.51 12.79 1.79
CA ILE A 96 15.63 13.12 2.94
C ILE A 96 15.90 12.17 4.10
N ARG A 97 15.99 10.86 3.83
CA ARG A 97 16.30 9.86 4.85
C ARG A 97 17.62 10.17 5.57
N THR A 98 18.65 10.55 4.82
CA THR A 98 19.96 10.90 5.38
C THR A 98 19.88 12.19 6.19
N LEU A 99 19.19 13.22 5.67
CA LEU A 99 18.95 14.48 6.39
C LEU A 99 18.27 14.23 7.75
N LEU A 100 17.21 13.42 7.78
CA LEU A 100 16.49 13.12 9.02
C LEU A 100 17.30 12.27 10.01
N LYS A 101 18.25 11.45 9.53
CA LYS A 101 19.15 10.69 10.39
C LYS A 101 20.27 11.54 11.00
N MET A 102 20.67 12.62 10.34
CA MET A 102 21.71 13.53 10.83
C MET A 102 21.25 14.47 11.94
N ILE A 103 19.94 14.61 12.18
CA ILE A 103 19.40 15.49 13.22
C ILE A 103 19.18 14.65 14.49
N PRO A 104 20.08 14.72 15.49
CA PRO A 104 19.93 13.98 16.74
C PRO A 104 18.76 14.54 17.57
N LEU A 105 18.07 13.66 18.28
CA LEU A 105 16.99 14.02 19.20
C LEU A 105 17.31 13.55 20.64
N PRO A 106 16.78 14.22 21.67
CA PRO A 106 16.95 13.78 23.05
C PRO A 106 16.35 12.39 23.28
N LYS A 107 17.11 11.49 23.93
CA LYS A 107 16.67 10.11 24.23
C LYS A 107 15.33 10.01 24.98
N LYS A 108 14.97 11.04 25.74
CA LYS A 108 13.69 11.13 26.47
C LYS A 108 12.45 11.10 25.57
N MET A 109 12.62 11.39 24.27
CA MET A 109 11.55 11.33 23.28
C MET A 109 11.43 9.96 22.60
N SER A 110 12.36 9.03 22.88
CA SER A 110 12.27 7.65 22.39
C SER A 110 11.30 6.83 23.21
N GLN A 111 10.55 5.95 22.56
CA GLN A 111 9.77 4.92 23.27
C GLN A 111 10.66 3.89 23.98
N THR A 112 11.95 3.78 23.61
CA THR A 112 12.94 2.88 24.23
C THR A 112 14.21 3.64 24.65
N PRO A 113 14.15 4.45 25.72
CA PRO A 113 15.24 5.34 26.14
C PRO A 113 16.56 4.61 26.46
N ASP A 114 16.47 3.36 26.89
CA ASP A 114 17.61 2.55 27.36
C ASP A 114 18.39 1.87 26.22
N GLN A 115 17.89 1.91 24.98
CA GLN A 115 18.47 1.19 23.82
C GLN A 115 19.01 2.08 22.69
N ALA A 116 18.94 3.41 22.79
CA ALA A 116 19.33 4.29 21.68
C ALA A 116 20.67 4.98 21.94
N GLU A 117 21.74 4.53 21.28
CA GLU A 117 22.98 5.32 21.13
C GLU A 117 22.83 6.43 20.07
N GLU A 118 21.86 6.31 19.15
CA GLU A 118 21.65 7.25 18.03
C GLU A 118 20.16 7.54 17.78
N PHE A 119 19.46 8.17 18.74
CA PHE A 119 18.09 8.64 18.53
C PHE A 119 18.09 9.90 17.67
N ASN A 120 17.40 9.87 16.53
CA ASN A 120 17.33 10.96 15.55
C ASN A 120 15.90 11.15 15.02
N VAL A 121 15.67 12.22 14.25
CA VAL A 121 14.34 12.57 13.72
C VAL A 121 13.76 11.43 12.88
N TYR A 122 14.57 10.74 12.06
CA TYR A 122 14.11 9.58 11.29
C TYR A 122 13.55 8.48 12.19
N SER A 123 14.30 8.09 13.22
CA SER A 123 13.88 7.04 14.17
C SER A 123 12.62 7.42 14.94
N TYR A 124 12.47 8.69 15.30
CA TYR A 124 11.27 9.19 15.95
C TYR A 124 10.05 9.10 15.03
N LEU A 125 10.17 9.56 13.79
CA LEU A 125 9.11 9.43 12.80
C LEU A 125 8.76 7.96 12.55
N LYS A 126 9.75 7.08 12.42
CA LYS A 126 9.49 5.63 12.26
C LYS A 126 8.71 5.07 13.45
N GLN A 127 9.05 5.44 14.69
CA GLN A 127 8.30 5.04 15.90
C GLN A 127 6.86 5.59 15.94
N LEU A 128 6.62 6.80 15.41
CA LEU A 128 5.30 7.40 15.36
C LEU A 128 4.42 6.83 14.24
N ILE A 129 5.02 6.34 13.17
CA ILE A 129 4.31 5.92 11.96
C ILE A 129 4.12 4.41 11.97
N ASP A 130 5.19 3.64 12.14
CA ASP A 130 5.18 2.19 11.91
C ASP A 130 4.18 1.45 12.80
N GLY A 131 3.29 0.70 12.14
CA GLY A 131 2.34 -0.18 12.79
C GLY A 131 1.17 0.53 13.46
N ASN A 132 1.15 1.87 13.44
CA ASN A 132 0.04 2.66 13.97
C ASN A 132 -1.12 2.74 12.98
N ASP A 133 -2.31 3.01 13.51
CA ASP A 133 -3.51 3.19 12.68
C ASP A 133 -3.40 4.50 11.88
N VAL A 134 -3.84 4.51 10.62
CA VAL A 134 -3.85 5.73 9.80
C VAL A 134 -4.67 6.85 10.46
N SER A 135 -5.70 6.54 11.24
CA SER A 135 -6.46 7.53 12.01
C SER A 135 -5.59 8.22 13.06
N VAL A 136 -4.60 7.50 13.63
CA VAL A 136 -3.56 8.09 14.47
C VAL A 136 -2.68 8.98 13.62
N LEU A 137 -2.26 8.56 12.43
CA LEU A 137 -1.47 9.42 11.56
C LEU A 137 -2.22 10.65 11.05
N LEU A 138 -3.53 10.58 10.81
CA LEU A 138 -4.34 11.75 10.44
C LEU A 138 -4.52 12.73 11.60
N ARG A 139 -4.46 12.25 12.86
CA ARG A 139 -4.48 13.07 14.07
C ARG A 139 -3.10 13.65 14.41
N VAL A 140 -2.08 12.80 14.30
CA VAL A 140 -0.66 13.10 14.52
C VAL A 140 -0.09 13.87 13.33
N ALA A 141 -0.74 13.87 12.17
CA ALA A 141 -0.34 14.63 11.00
C ALA A 141 -0.25 16.12 11.27
N ASP A 142 -1.25 16.67 11.96
CA ASP A 142 -1.23 18.09 12.33
C ASP A 142 -0.09 18.38 13.32
N GLU A 143 0.24 17.40 14.17
CA GLU A 143 1.32 17.49 15.15
C GLU A 143 2.71 17.29 14.51
N VAL A 144 2.86 16.37 13.55
CA VAL A 144 4.08 16.16 12.78
C VAL A 144 4.33 17.34 11.86
N VAL A 145 3.30 17.85 11.18
CA VAL A 145 3.39 19.11 10.43
C VAL A 145 3.79 20.25 11.36
N SER A 146 3.23 20.34 12.58
CA SER A 146 3.62 21.36 13.57
C SER A 146 5.07 21.21 14.05
N VAL A 147 5.55 19.97 14.27
CA VAL A 147 6.95 19.70 14.61
C VAL A 147 7.85 20.05 13.43
N MET A 148 7.45 19.73 12.19
CA MET A 148 8.18 20.10 10.99
C MET A 148 8.22 21.62 10.78
N ASP A 149 7.13 22.34 11.05
CA ASP A 149 7.07 23.81 11.02
C ASP A 149 8.00 24.43 12.09
N THR A 150 8.12 23.78 13.26
CA THR A 150 9.06 24.20 14.31
C THR A 150 10.52 23.95 13.91
N ILE A 151 10.79 22.81 13.27
CA ILE A 151 12.13 22.44 12.78
C ILE A 151 12.54 23.27 11.57
N HIS A 152 11.59 23.74 10.74
CA HIS A 152 11.84 24.61 9.59
C HIS A 152 12.69 25.83 9.95
N PHE A 153 12.50 26.38 11.16
CA PHE A 153 13.29 27.51 11.67
C PHE A 153 14.81 27.21 11.68
N TYR A 154 15.19 25.96 11.89
CA TYR A 154 16.59 25.51 11.93
C TYR A 154 17.03 24.79 10.65
N VAL A 155 16.10 24.16 9.94
CA VAL A 155 16.36 23.39 8.71
C VAL A 155 15.28 23.72 7.67
N PRO A 156 15.50 24.73 6.81
CA PRO A 156 14.50 25.17 5.83
C PRO A 156 14.01 24.06 4.88
N GLN A 157 14.88 23.10 4.58
CA GLN A 157 14.62 21.94 3.72
C GLN A 157 13.50 21.01 4.24
N VAL A 158 13.08 21.17 5.50
CA VAL A 158 11.99 20.39 6.12
C VAL A 158 10.60 20.84 5.65
N GLU A 159 10.44 22.08 5.17
CA GLU A 159 9.16 22.57 4.64
C GLU A 159 8.66 21.74 3.46
N GLN A 160 9.59 21.30 2.61
CA GLN A 160 9.26 20.46 1.47
C GLN A 160 8.76 19.08 1.92
N VAL A 161 9.34 18.53 3.00
CA VAL A 161 8.90 17.27 3.61
C VAL A 161 7.49 17.43 4.19
N ALA A 162 7.20 18.54 4.87
CA ALA A 162 5.85 18.84 5.38
C ALA A 162 4.81 18.95 4.25
N SER A 163 5.16 19.59 3.13
CA SER A 163 4.29 19.71 1.96
C SER A 163 4.02 18.36 1.29
N GLY A 164 5.06 17.52 1.14
CA GLY A 164 4.90 16.13 0.70
C GLY A 164 3.96 15.35 1.62
N LEU A 165 4.13 15.48 2.94
CA LEU A 165 3.29 14.79 3.92
C LEU A 165 1.83 15.22 3.80
N ARG A 166 1.54 16.51 3.59
CA ARG A 166 0.17 17.00 3.33
C ARG A 166 -0.45 16.34 2.10
N LEU A 167 0.31 16.17 1.01
CA LEU A 167 -0.17 15.45 -0.16
C LEU A 167 -0.41 13.96 0.14
N ALA A 168 0.47 13.34 0.93
CA ALA A 168 0.28 11.97 1.36
C ALA A 168 -1.03 11.77 2.11
N LEU A 169 -1.33 12.68 3.04
CA LEU A 169 -2.58 12.69 3.80
C LEU A 169 -3.80 12.88 2.88
N ASN A 170 -3.70 13.74 1.86
CA ASN A 170 -4.77 13.93 0.89
C ASN A 170 -5.04 12.66 0.06
N LEU A 171 -4.00 11.95 -0.37
CA LEU A 171 -4.15 10.67 -1.06
C LEU A 171 -4.78 9.61 -0.16
N ILE A 172 -4.30 9.51 1.08
CA ILE A 172 -4.89 8.63 2.10
C ILE A 172 -6.38 8.93 2.26
N ARG A 173 -6.76 10.19 2.51
CA ARG A 173 -8.17 10.59 2.68
C ARG A 173 -9.04 10.29 1.45
N LYS A 174 -8.47 10.39 0.25
CA LYS A 174 -9.22 10.19 -1.01
C LYS A 174 -9.45 8.73 -1.36
N TYR A 175 -8.47 7.87 -1.08
CA TYR A 175 -8.47 6.48 -1.56
C TYR A 175 -8.69 5.45 -0.46
N LEU A 176 -8.48 5.83 0.81
CA LEU A 176 -8.73 4.98 1.96
C LEU A 176 -10.13 5.30 2.54
N PRO A 177 -11.04 4.31 2.67
CA PRO A 177 -12.35 4.53 3.27
C PRO A 177 -12.21 4.95 4.74
N GLU A 178 -13.05 5.89 5.20
CA GLU A 178 -13.17 6.19 6.63
C GLU A 178 -13.53 4.91 7.40
N GLY A 179 -12.74 4.57 8.42
CA GLY A 179 -12.93 3.36 9.23
C GLY A 179 -12.28 2.08 8.68
N ALA A 180 -11.54 2.14 7.56
CA ALA A 180 -10.69 1.02 7.17
C ALA A 180 -9.55 0.85 8.18
N PHE A 181 -9.50 -0.29 8.87
CA PHE A 181 -8.34 -0.67 9.67
C PHE A 181 -7.11 -0.62 8.77
N SER A 182 -6.25 0.33 9.05
CA SER A 182 -5.18 0.67 8.14
C SER A 182 -3.92 0.91 8.91
N ARG A 183 -2.89 0.17 8.56
CA ARG A 183 -1.58 0.26 9.21
C ARG A 183 -0.69 1.09 8.31
N ILE A 184 -0.11 2.12 8.89
CA ILE A 184 0.86 2.93 8.18
C ILE A 184 2.28 2.53 8.55
N TYR A 185 3.16 2.67 7.58
CA TYR A 185 4.57 2.33 7.70
C TYR A 185 5.42 3.42 7.05
N LEU A 186 6.70 3.48 7.45
CA LEU A 186 7.71 4.36 6.91
C LEU A 186 8.85 3.53 6.32
N ASP A 187 9.12 3.75 5.04
CA ASP A 187 10.14 3.07 4.25
C ASP A 187 9.96 1.54 4.13
N GLU A 188 8.78 1.01 4.44
CA GLU A 188 8.46 -0.41 4.29
C GLU A 188 7.95 -0.71 2.89
N GLN A 189 8.40 -1.82 2.32
CA GLN A 189 7.87 -2.30 1.04
C GLN A 189 6.52 -2.99 1.26
N PRO A 190 5.55 -2.81 0.34
CA PRO A 190 4.36 -3.64 0.36
C PRO A 190 4.78 -5.11 0.30
N VAL A 191 4.00 -5.98 0.92
CA VAL A 191 4.24 -7.44 0.94
C VAL A 191 2.98 -8.22 0.62
N ASP A 192 1.82 -7.75 1.08
CA ASP A 192 0.55 -8.43 0.94
C ASP A 192 0.05 -8.49 -0.51
N SER A 193 -0.67 -9.55 -0.84
CA SER A 193 -1.33 -9.66 -2.13
C SER A 193 -2.50 -8.69 -2.23
N GLY A 194 -2.66 -8.08 -3.39
CA GLY A 194 -3.70 -7.08 -3.58
C GLY A 194 -3.38 -6.05 -4.64
N ASN A 195 -4.28 -5.07 -4.72
CA ASN A 195 -4.14 -3.93 -5.63
C ASN A 195 -3.54 -2.76 -4.87
N TYR A 196 -2.56 -2.11 -5.49
CA TYR A 196 -1.86 -0.97 -4.92
C TYR A 196 -1.94 0.23 -5.84
N VAL A 197 -2.04 1.39 -5.21
CA VAL A 197 -1.96 2.70 -5.84
C VAL A 197 -0.79 3.42 -5.21
N ALA A 198 0.14 3.89 -6.03
CA ALA A 198 1.29 4.66 -5.58
C ALA A 198 1.30 6.05 -6.21
N GLY A 199 1.63 7.05 -5.41
CA GLY A 199 1.82 8.43 -5.84
C GLY A 199 3.12 8.97 -5.27
N ALA A 200 3.83 9.80 -6.02
CA ALA A 200 5.09 10.40 -5.59
C ALA A 200 5.18 11.84 -6.07
N VAL A 201 5.81 12.70 -5.28
CA VAL A 201 6.02 14.10 -5.62
C VAL A 201 7.47 14.48 -5.46
N ALA A 202 7.95 15.29 -6.41
CA ALA A 202 9.26 15.89 -6.32
C ALA A 202 9.17 17.07 -5.36
N LEU A 203 10.21 17.24 -4.56
CA LEU A 203 10.27 18.26 -3.53
C LEU A 203 11.13 19.47 -3.94
N GLU A 204 11.64 19.51 -5.17
CA GLU A 204 12.56 20.56 -5.63
C GLU A 204 11.80 21.83 -6.12
N ASN A 205 12.32 22.99 -5.69
CA ASN A 205 11.99 24.35 -6.18
C ASN A 205 10.58 24.90 -5.92
N GLY A 206 10.03 24.78 -4.70
CA GLY A 206 8.94 25.63 -4.20
C GLY A 206 7.56 25.47 -4.87
N ASP A 207 7.54 24.91 -6.08
CA ASP A 207 6.40 24.58 -6.89
C ASP A 207 6.34 23.04 -7.02
N MET A 208 5.27 22.44 -6.54
CA MET A 208 4.98 21.01 -6.72
C MET A 208 4.65 20.71 -8.20
N ASN A 209 5.65 20.79 -9.07
CA ASN A 209 5.45 20.75 -10.52
C ASN A 209 5.39 19.33 -11.10
N THR A 210 5.80 18.31 -10.32
CA THR A 210 5.92 16.94 -10.82
C THR A 210 5.37 15.92 -9.83
N ALA A 211 4.37 15.16 -10.30
CA ALA A 211 3.84 14.00 -9.60
C ALA A 211 3.97 12.73 -10.48
N GLY A 212 4.50 11.67 -9.87
CA GLY A 212 4.50 10.32 -10.42
C GLY A 212 3.31 9.54 -9.88
N PHE A 213 2.71 8.69 -10.71
CA PHE A 213 1.61 7.82 -10.29
C PHE A 213 1.76 6.43 -10.90
N ALA A 214 1.48 5.40 -10.12
CA ALA A 214 1.46 4.01 -10.59
C ALA A 214 0.33 3.22 -9.93
N MET A 215 -0.19 2.25 -10.66
CA MET A 215 -1.03 1.19 -10.12
C MET A 215 -0.34 -0.13 -10.40
N PHE A 216 -0.28 -1.01 -9.41
CA PHE A 216 0.29 -2.35 -9.56
C PHE A 216 -0.48 -3.35 -8.71
N LYS A 217 -0.27 -4.64 -9.00
CA LYS A 217 -0.93 -5.73 -8.31
C LYS A 217 0.11 -6.75 -7.89
N ILE A 218 0.12 -7.10 -6.60
CA ILE A 218 0.81 -8.29 -6.11
C ILE A 218 -0.20 -9.44 -6.13
N LYS A 219 0.12 -10.47 -6.90
CA LYS A 219 -0.73 -11.65 -7.04
C LYS A 219 -0.62 -12.51 -5.78
N GLN A 220 -1.68 -13.25 -5.49
CA GLN A 220 -1.65 -14.31 -4.50
C GLN A 220 -0.65 -15.39 -4.93
N LYS A 221 -0.05 -16.07 -3.96
CA LYS A 221 0.78 -17.23 -4.23
C LYS A 221 -0.10 -18.44 -4.58
N THR A 222 0.18 -19.06 -5.72
CA THR A 222 -0.49 -20.29 -6.19
C THR A 222 0.45 -21.48 -6.25
N ASP A 223 1.73 -21.22 -6.55
CA ASP A 223 2.72 -22.27 -6.70
C ASP A 223 3.06 -22.89 -5.34
N GLY A 224 3.07 -24.22 -5.29
CA GLY A 224 3.31 -24.97 -4.06
C GLY A 224 2.18 -24.90 -3.03
N VAL A 225 1.05 -24.25 -3.35
CA VAL A 225 -0.09 -24.10 -2.43
C VAL A 225 -1.10 -25.23 -2.65
N ARG A 226 -1.34 -26.02 -1.61
CA ARG A 226 -2.36 -27.07 -1.60
C ARG A 226 -3.24 -26.99 -0.37
N MET A 227 -4.47 -27.43 -0.51
CA MET A 227 -5.43 -27.52 0.59
C MET A 227 -6.02 -28.93 0.63
N TYR A 228 -6.14 -29.50 1.83
CA TYR A 228 -6.71 -30.82 2.06
C TYR A 228 -7.42 -30.89 3.42
N TRP A 229 -8.32 -31.86 3.61
CA TRP A 229 -9.08 -31.99 4.86
C TRP A 229 -8.21 -32.53 6.01
N ALA A 230 -8.30 -31.93 7.20
CA ALA A 230 -7.58 -32.38 8.39
C ALA A 230 -8.06 -33.76 8.88
N GLN A 231 -9.36 -34.02 8.78
CA GLN A 231 -10.01 -35.29 9.10
C GLN A 231 -10.88 -35.69 7.90
N GLN A 232 -10.89 -36.95 7.47
CA GLN A 232 -11.76 -37.42 6.37
C GLN A 232 -13.17 -37.78 6.89
N ALA A 233 -14.20 -37.54 6.07
CA ALA A 233 -15.59 -37.89 6.37
C ALA A 233 -16.00 -39.16 5.58
N GLU A 234 -15.45 -40.31 5.95
CA GLU A 234 -15.60 -41.56 5.19
C GLU A 234 -16.92 -42.29 5.47
N ALA A 235 -17.50 -42.08 6.65
CA ALA A 235 -18.74 -42.73 7.08
C ALA A 235 -19.82 -41.71 7.48
N PRO A 236 -21.11 -42.06 7.34
CA PRO A 236 -22.19 -41.30 7.96
C PRO A 236 -21.98 -41.18 9.47
N MET A 237 -22.34 -40.04 10.04
CA MET A 237 -22.13 -39.73 11.46
C MET A 237 -23.44 -39.30 12.11
N SER A 238 -23.61 -39.59 13.39
CA SER A 238 -24.73 -39.10 14.19
C SER A 238 -24.60 -37.60 14.45
N ALA A 239 -25.67 -36.94 14.90
CA ALA A 239 -25.63 -35.53 15.28
C ALA A 239 -24.55 -35.20 16.35
N ALA A 240 -24.30 -36.12 17.28
CA ALA A 240 -23.27 -35.94 18.32
C ALA A 240 -21.85 -36.08 17.73
N GLU A 241 -21.64 -37.02 16.81
CA GLU A 241 -20.37 -37.16 16.10
C GLU A 241 -20.10 -35.98 15.18
N ALA A 242 -21.13 -35.45 14.50
CA ALA A 242 -21.03 -34.23 13.69
C ALA A 242 -20.61 -33.02 14.52
N ALA A 243 -21.08 -32.91 15.77
CA ALA A 243 -20.69 -31.84 16.68
C ALA A 243 -19.22 -31.93 17.13
N ALA A 244 -18.65 -33.14 17.18
CA ALA A 244 -17.26 -33.39 17.58
C ALA A 244 -16.30 -33.53 16.38
N PHE A 245 -16.82 -33.59 15.15
CA PHE A 245 -16.05 -33.75 13.93
C PHE A 245 -15.20 -32.51 13.64
N ASN A 246 -14.00 -32.69 13.10
CA ASN A 246 -13.15 -31.59 12.67
C ASN A 246 -13.39 -31.26 11.18
N PRO A 247 -14.16 -30.20 10.87
CA PRO A 247 -14.38 -29.78 9.48
C PRO A 247 -13.17 -29.08 8.85
N ALA A 248 -12.11 -28.78 9.62
CA ALA A 248 -11.05 -27.90 9.15
C ALA A 248 -10.30 -28.47 7.93
N ALA A 249 -9.97 -27.57 7.01
CA ALA A 249 -8.99 -27.80 5.98
C ALA A 249 -7.62 -27.31 6.45
N VAL A 250 -6.58 -28.02 6.03
CA VAL A 250 -5.18 -27.66 6.22
C VAL A 250 -4.68 -27.02 4.93
N LEU A 251 -4.08 -25.83 5.07
CA LEU A 251 -3.32 -25.18 4.00
C LEU A 251 -1.85 -25.56 4.13
N GLU A 252 -1.26 -26.04 3.04
CA GLU A 252 0.17 -26.31 2.96
C GLU A 252 0.77 -25.53 1.80
N VAL A 253 1.94 -24.93 2.06
CA VAL A 253 2.72 -24.15 1.10
C VAL A 253 4.13 -24.71 1.08
N ASP A 254 4.59 -25.17 -0.08
CA ASP A 254 5.94 -25.73 -0.29
C ASP A 254 6.33 -26.84 0.71
N GLY A 255 5.37 -27.70 1.06
CA GLY A 255 5.61 -28.80 2.01
C GLY A 255 5.41 -28.44 3.49
N GLN A 256 5.10 -27.17 3.81
CA GLN A 256 4.91 -26.71 5.18
C GLN A 256 3.47 -26.28 5.46
N VAL A 257 2.92 -26.73 6.59
CA VAL A 257 1.59 -26.31 7.02
C VAL A 257 1.61 -24.84 7.43
N VAL A 258 0.76 -24.04 6.81
CA VAL A 258 0.62 -22.61 7.10
C VAL A 258 -0.64 -22.39 7.93
N PRO A 259 -0.53 -21.97 9.21
CA PRO A 259 -1.68 -21.58 10.00
C PRO A 259 -2.41 -20.41 9.34
N THR A 260 -3.71 -20.56 9.10
CA THR A 260 -4.52 -19.50 8.52
C THR A 260 -5.95 -19.57 9.03
N ASP A 261 -6.52 -18.40 9.32
CA ASP A 261 -7.92 -18.17 9.64
C ASP A 261 -8.73 -17.74 8.40
N LYS A 262 -8.10 -17.72 7.22
CA LYS A 262 -8.69 -17.22 5.96
C LYS A 262 -9.38 -18.30 5.13
N VAL A 263 -9.49 -19.52 5.65
CA VAL A 263 -10.28 -20.58 5.01
C VAL A 263 -11.75 -20.36 5.33
N THR A 264 -12.56 -20.20 4.29
CA THR A 264 -14.01 -20.07 4.40
C THR A 264 -14.67 -21.42 4.13
N TYR A 265 -15.58 -21.81 5.02
CA TYR A 265 -16.35 -23.05 4.90
C TYR A 265 -17.81 -22.74 4.53
N THR A 266 -18.32 -23.42 3.52
CA THR A 266 -19.73 -23.32 3.12
C THR A 266 -20.36 -24.70 3.08
N TYR A 267 -21.60 -24.79 3.56
CA TYR A 267 -22.34 -26.04 3.62
C TYR A 267 -23.64 -25.90 2.82
N LYS A 268 -23.84 -26.81 1.86
CA LYS A 268 -25.07 -26.85 1.06
C LYS A 268 -25.86 -28.13 1.32
N LYS A 269 -27.17 -27.99 1.52
CA LYS A 269 -28.13 -29.09 1.62
C LYS A 269 -29.06 -29.02 0.41
N ASN A 270 -29.16 -30.09 -0.37
CA ASN A 270 -29.94 -30.14 -1.61
C ASN A 270 -29.63 -28.99 -2.59
N GLY A 271 -28.37 -28.57 -2.67
CA GLY A 271 -27.91 -27.49 -3.55
C GLY A 271 -28.08 -26.06 -2.98
N SER A 272 -28.83 -25.89 -1.90
CA SER A 272 -29.04 -24.60 -1.22
C SER A 272 -28.03 -24.38 -0.10
N LEU A 273 -27.44 -23.18 -0.02
CA LEU A 273 -26.58 -22.79 1.10
C LEU A 273 -27.39 -22.82 2.39
N CYS A 274 -26.89 -23.55 3.39
CA CYS A 274 -27.58 -23.74 4.68
C CYS A 274 -26.76 -23.26 5.88
N SER A 275 -25.41 -23.28 5.79
CA SER A 275 -24.53 -22.77 6.86
C SER A 275 -23.20 -22.27 6.29
N THR A 276 -22.57 -21.36 7.03
CA THR A 276 -21.22 -20.84 6.80
C THR A 276 -20.41 -20.96 8.09
N GLY A 277 -19.21 -21.53 8.01
CA GLY A 277 -18.28 -21.65 9.15
C GLY A 277 -18.47 -22.88 10.04
N SER A 278 -19.70 -23.34 10.28
CA SER A 278 -19.96 -24.51 11.15
C SER A 278 -20.74 -25.63 10.46
N LEU A 279 -20.31 -26.88 10.69
CA LEU A 279 -20.98 -28.08 10.20
C LEU A 279 -22.38 -28.20 10.84
N PRO A 280 -23.46 -28.31 10.05
CA PRO A 280 -24.79 -28.55 10.59
C PRO A 280 -24.91 -29.94 11.23
N THR A 281 -25.63 -30.02 12.36
CA THR A 281 -25.89 -31.27 13.10
C THR A 281 -27.26 -31.87 12.84
N GLU A 282 -28.09 -31.21 12.03
CA GLU A 282 -29.38 -31.75 11.63
C GLU A 282 -29.21 -32.93 10.66
N PRO A 283 -30.08 -33.96 10.70
CA PRO A 283 -30.00 -35.06 9.74
C PRO A 283 -30.11 -34.59 8.29
N GLY A 284 -29.22 -35.08 7.44
CA GLY A 284 -29.18 -34.78 6.02
C GLY A 284 -27.81 -34.94 5.38
N THR A 285 -27.78 -34.77 4.05
CA THR A 285 -26.54 -34.78 3.26
C THR A 285 -26.11 -33.34 2.96
N TYR A 286 -24.89 -33.02 3.36
CA TYR A 286 -24.26 -31.71 3.22
C TYR A 286 -23.07 -31.80 2.27
N VAL A 287 -23.00 -30.86 1.32
CA VAL A 287 -21.77 -30.60 0.56
C VAL A 287 -21.00 -29.53 1.30
N GLU A 288 -19.90 -29.92 1.94
CA GLU A 288 -18.94 -29.00 2.53
C GLU A 288 -17.96 -28.54 1.46
N THR A 289 -17.69 -27.25 1.39
CA THR A 289 -16.68 -26.67 0.50
C THR A 289 -15.79 -25.72 1.28
N ALA A 290 -14.48 -25.93 1.21
CA ALA A 290 -13.46 -25.05 1.76
C ALA A 290 -12.78 -24.25 0.63
N GLU A 291 -12.61 -22.95 0.87
CA GLU A 291 -11.97 -22.00 -0.04
C GLU A 291 -10.97 -21.15 0.73
N ILE A 292 -9.72 -21.08 0.26
CA ILE A 292 -8.70 -20.21 0.84
C ILE A 292 -8.86 -18.78 0.30
N GLY A 293 -8.95 -17.82 1.22
CA GLY A 293 -8.82 -16.41 0.93
C GLY A 293 -7.43 -15.88 1.24
N GLY A 294 -7.27 -14.57 1.05
CA GLY A 294 -6.11 -13.84 1.54
C GLY A 294 -4.89 -13.88 0.62
N ASN A 295 -3.70 -14.16 1.16
CA ASN A 295 -2.43 -14.09 0.42
C ASN A 295 -2.12 -15.31 -0.47
N TYR A 296 -2.91 -16.37 -0.30
CA TYR A 296 -2.76 -17.63 -1.02
C TYR A 296 -3.97 -17.91 -1.90
N SER A 297 -3.77 -18.70 -2.94
CA SER A 297 -4.86 -19.15 -3.81
C SER A 297 -4.60 -20.58 -4.27
N CYS A 298 -5.59 -21.45 -4.09
CA CYS A 298 -5.57 -22.82 -4.60
C CYS A 298 -6.99 -23.26 -4.99
N SER A 299 -7.11 -24.42 -5.63
CA SER A 299 -8.41 -25.01 -5.93
C SER A 299 -9.22 -25.24 -4.65
N LYS A 300 -10.52 -24.96 -4.73
CA LYS A 300 -11.47 -25.28 -3.66
C LYS A 300 -11.54 -26.79 -3.50
N ILE A 301 -11.69 -27.25 -2.27
CA ILE A 301 -11.95 -28.67 -1.99
C ILE A 301 -13.38 -28.83 -1.50
N SER A 302 -14.02 -29.91 -1.91
CA SER A 302 -15.39 -30.23 -1.51
C SER A 302 -15.51 -31.69 -1.12
N ARG A 303 -16.42 -31.99 -0.19
CA ARG A 303 -16.77 -33.36 0.22
C ARG A 303 -18.23 -33.45 0.64
N ASN A 304 -18.74 -34.67 0.66
CA ASN A 304 -20.07 -34.96 1.19
C ASN A 304 -19.96 -35.39 2.66
N ILE A 305 -20.82 -34.85 3.50
CA ILE A 305 -21.00 -35.26 4.90
C ILE A 305 -22.46 -35.69 5.07
N VAL A 306 -22.67 -36.88 5.63
CA VAL A 306 -24.01 -37.42 5.89
C VAL A 306 -24.22 -37.48 7.40
N VAL A 307 -25.24 -36.77 7.88
CA VAL A 307 -25.68 -36.79 9.28
C VAL A 307 -26.98 -37.59 9.38
N TYR A 308 -27.06 -38.57 10.27
CA TYR A 308 -28.26 -39.39 10.50
C TYR A 308 -28.90 -39.19 11.88
#